data_AF-A0A9D2FD54-F1
#
_entry.id   AF-A0A9D2FD54-F1
#
_cell.length_a   1.000
_cell.length_b   1.000
_cell.length_c   1.000
_cell.angle_alpha   90.00
_cell.angle_beta   90.00
_cell.angle_gamma   90.00
#
_symmetry.space_group_name_H-M   'P 1'
#
loop_
_entity.id
_entity.type
_entity.pdbx_description
1 polymer ?
#
loop_
_entity_poly.entity_id
_entity_poly.type
_entity_poly.pdbx_seq_one_letter_code
_entity_poly.pdbx_strand_id
1 'polypeptide(L)'
;MKGLLLKDLYMTVKYCRAYFFIAIVFALASVWGNSWFFLAYPIIMASVIPVNLISYDEKSKWSVYVGTFPYSKKEIVSVKYIITLIFLGLAILLSGITQTVHMLIQGTFDLEFLIVLLVLLPVVGVICPSFMLPAIFKYGVEKGRLVFYGVMIFLCALLAVLGAIGSVNDGLPGLFPSLQLWIVPLILGIGVVLLISSWLLSIRFYSTKEG
;
A
#
# COMPACT_ATOMS: atom_id res chain seq x y z
N MET A 1 10.75 12.03 -17.35
CA MET A 1 10.26 11.08 -16.30
C MET A 1 11.05 9.76 -16.18
N LYS A 2 11.44 9.07 -17.27
CA LYS A 2 12.09 7.74 -17.19
C LYS A 2 13.32 7.67 -16.27
N GLY A 3 14.20 8.68 -16.32
CA GLY A 3 15.39 8.74 -15.45
C GLY A 3 15.07 8.85 -13.96
N LEU A 4 14.01 9.57 -13.59
CA LEU A 4 13.58 9.73 -12.20
C LEU A 4 12.97 8.42 -11.66
N LEU A 5 12.17 7.72 -12.48
CA LEU A 5 11.66 6.39 -12.15
C LEU A 5 12.79 5.38 -11.96
N LEU A 6 13.80 5.40 -12.84
CA LEU A 6 14.91 4.48 -12.77
C LEU A 6 15.78 4.73 -11.51
N LYS A 7 16.02 6.00 -11.16
CA LYS A 7 16.68 6.37 -9.90
C LYS A 7 15.94 5.77 -8.71
N ASP A 8 14.64 6.01 -8.58
CA ASP A 8 13.88 5.59 -7.42
C ASP A 8 13.71 4.05 -7.38
N LEU A 9 13.67 3.35 -8.53
CA LEU A 9 13.74 1.89 -8.60
C LEU A 9 15.08 1.36 -8.09
N TYR A 10 16.21 1.92 -8.53
CA TYR A 10 17.53 1.50 -8.03
C TYR A 10 17.68 1.77 -6.54
N MET A 11 17.21 2.91 -6.06
CA MET A 11 17.18 3.23 -4.62
C MET A 11 16.34 2.20 -3.87
N THR A 12 15.18 1.82 -4.41
CA THR A 12 14.32 0.83 -3.79
C THR A 12 15.00 -0.54 -3.69
N VAL A 13 15.59 -1.02 -4.79
CA VAL A 13 16.26 -2.33 -4.80
C VAL A 13 17.47 -2.34 -3.86
N LYS A 14 18.23 -1.24 -3.80
CA LYS A 14 19.45 -1.15 -2.96
C LYS A 14 19.12 -1.03 -1.47
N TYR A 15 18.18 -0.16 -1.11
CA TYR A 15 17.89 0.17 0.29
C TYR A 15 16.75 -0.66 0.89
N CYS A 16 15.78 -1.10 0.07
CA CYS A 16 14.64 -1.91 0.51
C CYS A 16 14.81 -3.40 0.20
N ARG A 17 16.01 -3.89 -0.14
CA ARG A 17 16.28 -5.32 -0.41
C ARG A 17 15.76 -6.24 0.70
N ALA A 18 15.98 -5.85 1.96
CA ALA A 18 15.50 -6.60 3.11
C ALA A 18 13.97 -6.69 3.15
N TYR A 19 13.25 -5.63 2.74
CA TYR A 19 11.79 -5.63 2.69
C TYR A 19 11.27 -6.64 1.67
N PHE A 20 11.90 -6.76 0.50
CA PHE A 20 11.53 -7.80 -0.48
C PHE A 20 11.78 -9.20 0.04
N PHE A 21 12.92 -9.42 0.69
CA PHE A 21 13.24 -10.72 1.27
C PHE A 21 12.21 -11.13 2.32
N ILE A 22 11.89 -10.23 3.25
CA ILE A 22 10.89 -10.49 4.29
C ILE A 22 9.50 -10.69 3.65
N ALA A 23 9.11 -9.88 2.68
CA ALA A 23 7.82 -10.03 1.99
C ALA A 23 7.68 -11.41 1.33
N ILE A 24 8.74 -11.94 0.71
CA ILE A 24 8.74 -13.29 0.13
C ILE A 24 8.62 -14.36 1.20
N VAL A 25 9.38 -14.26 2.30
CA VAL A 25 9.32 -15.23 3.41
C VAL A 25 7.91 -15.28 4.02
N PHE A 26 7.28 -14.12 4.24
CA PHE A 26 5.92 -14.05 4.79
C PHE A 26 4.86 -14.52 3.81
N ALA A 27 5.02 -14.22 2.52
CA ALA A 27 4.13 -14.76 1.49
C ALA A 27 4.20 -16.29 1.44
N LEU A 28 5.41 -16.86 1.46
CA LEU A 28 5.58 -18.32 1.53
C LEU A 28 4.99 -18.89 2.82
N ALA A 29 5.22 -18.26 3.97
CA ALA A 29 4.62 -18.68 5.23
C ALA A 29 3.08 -18.68 5.18
N SER A 30 2.47 -17.78 4.40
CA SER A 30 1.02 -17.74 4.18
C SER A 30 0.46 -18.99 3.50
N VAL A 31 1.29 -19.78 2.81
CA VAL A 31 0.85 -21.04 2.18
C VAL A 31 0.54 -22.11 3.23
N TRP A 32 1.22 -22.10 4.37
CA TRP A 32 0.99 -23.07 5.46
C TRP A 32 0.23 -22.47 6.64
N GLY A 33 0.28 -21.15 6.81
CA GLY A 33 -0.41 -20.44 7.87
C GLY A 33 -1.84 -20.06 7.48
N ASN A 34 -2.83 -20.43 8.30
CA ASN A 34 -4.22 -19.99 8.15
C ASN A 34 -4.48 -18.53 8.61
N SER A 35 -3.43 -17.74 8.83
CA SER A 35 -3.55 -16.40 9.40
C SER A 35 -3.53 -15.33 8.31
N TRP A 36 -4.60 -14.52 8.25
CA TRP A 36 -4.72 -13.32 7.41
C TRP A 36 -3.56 -12.34 7.54
N PHE A 37 -2.88 -12.36 8.69
CA PHE A 37 -1.68 -11.58 8.93
C PHE A 37 -0.57 -11.88 7.91
N PHE A 38 -0.31 -13.15 7.61
CA PHE A 38 0.74 -13.53 6.65
C PHE A 38 0.42 -13.08 5.23
N LEU A 39 -0.86 -13.11 4.86
CA LEU A 39 -1.35 -12.64 3.57
C LEU A 39 -1.26 -11.11 3.43
N ALA A 40 -1.61 -10.36 4.48
CA ALA A 40 -1.63 -8.90 4.45
C ALA A 40 -0.24 -8.26 4.56
N TYR A 41 0.73 -8.97 5.15
CA TYR A 41 2.04 -8.42 5.47
C TYR A 41 2.84 -7.89 4.24
N PRO A 42 2.93 -8.62 3.10
CA PRO A 42 3.61 -8.12 1.90
C PRO A 42 3.03 -6.80 1.39
N ILE A 43 1.71 -6.61 1.50
CA ILE A 43 0.99 -5.42 1.05
C ILE A 43 1.31 -4.23 1.95
N ILE A 44 1.29 -4.43 3.27
CA ILE A 44 1.67 -3.39 4.24
C ILE A 44 3.12 -2.98 3.99
N MET A 45 4.03 -3.93 3.78
CA MET A 45 5.43 -3.63 3.50
C MET A 45 5.60 -2.82 2.21
N ALA A 46 4.90 -3.18 1.14
CA ALA A 46 4.91 -2.44 -0.11
C ALA A 46 4.41 -0.99 0.06
N SER A 47 3.44 -0.77 0.95
CA SER A 47 2.92 0.57 1.24
C SER A 47 3.92 1.51 1.92
N VAL A 48 4.92 0.97 2.64
CA VAL A 48 5.90 1.76 3.42
C VAL A 48 7.14 2.15 2.59
N ILE A 49 7.45 1.41 1.53
CA ILE A 49 8.54 1.70 0.57
C ILE A 49 8.63 3.19 0.15
N PRO A 50 7.55 3.86 -0.29
CA PRO A 50 7.61 5.28 -0.67
C PRO A 50 8.10 6.20 0.44
N VAL A 51 7.76 5.93 1.70
CA VAL A 51 8.25 6.74 2.83
C VAL A 51 9.73 6.58 2.97
N ASN A 52 10.21 5.35 2.90
CA ASN A 52 11.63 5.08 3.01
C ASN A 52 12.38 5.80 1.91
N LEU A 53 11.89 5.76 0.67
CA LEU A 53 12.44 6.55 -0.45
C LEU A 53 12.50 8.05 -0.15
N ILE A 54 11.39 8.65 0.31
CA ILE A 54 11.35 10.09 0.65
C ILE A 54 12.28 10.40 1.84
N SER A 55 12.38 9.48 2.81
CA SER A 55 13.29 9.61 3.96
C SER A 55 14.75 9.62 3.53
N TYR A 56 15.12 8.79 2.55
CA TYR A 56 16.47 8.78 1.98
C TYR A 56 16.72 10.04 1.13
N ASP A 57 15.72 10.52 0.40
CA ASP A 57 15.80 11.79 -0.32
C ASP A 57 16.00 12.98 0.63
N GLU A 58 15.30 13.04 1.77
CA GLU A 58 15.52 14.09 2.79
C GLU A 58 16.91 13.99 3.43
N LYS A 59 17.37 12.78 3.79
CA LYS A 59 18.71 12.56 4.36
C LYS A 59 19.83 12.97 3.41
N SER A 60 19.64 12.76 2.11
CA SER A 60 20.60 13.15 1.06
C SER A 60 20.44 14.59 0.60
N LYS A 61 19.54 15.38 1.21
CA LYS A 61 19.18 16.75 0.79
C LYS A 61 18.78 16.85 -0.68
N TRP A 62 18.21 15.79 -1.24
CA TRP A 62 17.78 15.71 -2.64
C TRP A 62 16.79 16.83 -2.99
N SER A 63 15.99 17.30 -2.03
CA SER A 63 15.05 18.42 -2.20
C SER A 63 15.72 19.72 -2.69
N VAL A 64 16.97 19.97 -2.29
CA VAL A 64 17.74 21.16 -2.72
C VAL A 64 18.24 21.00 -4.16
N TYR A 65 18.65 19.79 -4.53
CA TYR A 65 19.15 19.50 -5.87
C TYR A 65 18.04 19.33 -6.91
N VAL A 66 16.82 18.98 -6.51
CA VAL A 66 15.73 18.74 -7.45
C VAL A 66 15.38 19.97 -8.28
N GLY A 67 15.65 21.17 -7.76
CA GLY A 67 15.42 22.45 -8.45
C GLY A 67 16.38 22.74 -9.61
N THR A 68 17.50 22.02 -9.72
CA THR A 68 18.44 22.18 -10.84
C THR A 68 18.12 21.28 -12.03
N PHE A 69 17.21 20.31 -11.85
CA PHE A 69 16.80 19.41 -12.93
C PHE A 69 15.61 19.98 -13.71
N PRO A 70 15.50 19.69 -15.02
CA PRO A 70 14.38 20.12 -15.87
C PRO A 70 13.14 19.24 -15.65
N TYR A 71 12.71 19.06 -14.39
CA TYR A 71 11.53 18.28 -14.04
C TYR A 71 10.47 19.16 -13.38
N SER A 72 9.20 18.97 -13.77
CA SER A 72 8.09 19.66 -13.14
C SER A 72 7.85 19.14 -11.72
N LYS A 73 7.44 20.04 -10.82
CA LYS A 73 6.97 19.68 -9.46
C LYS A 73 5.92 18.56 -9.48
N LYS A 74 5.06 18.54 -10.50
CA LYS A 74 4.04 17.48 -10.70
C LYS A 74 4.68 16.12 -11.00
N GLU A 75 5.69 16.09 -11.86
CA GLU A 75 6.36 14.85 -12.25
C GLU A 75 7.09 14.20 -11.06
N ILE A 76 7.68 15.01 -10.18
CA ILE A 76 8.35 14.52 -8.96
C ILE A 76 7.37 13.79 -8.03
N VAL A 77 6.17 14.35 -7.83
CA VAL A 77 5.12 13.72 -7.02
C VAL A 77 4.60 12.46 -7.72
N SER A 78 4.28 12.55 -9.01
CA SER A 78 3.73 11.45 -9.80
C SER A 78 4.63 10.21 -9.82
N VAL A 79 5.95 10.39 -9.90
CA VAL A 79 6.89 9.26 -9.87
C VAL A 79 6.79 8.45 -8.57
N LYS A 80 6.62 9.13 -7.43
CA LYS A 80 6.46 8.43 -6.14
C LYS A 80 5.16 7.63 -6.07
N TYR A 81 4.06 8.17 -6.61
CA TYR A 81 2.79 7.45 -6.72
C TYR A 81 2.86 6.26 -7.69
N ILE A 82 3.52 6.41 -8.84
CA ILE A 82 3.71 5.31 -9.81
C ILE A 82 4.52 4.19 -9.17
N ILE A 83 5.58 4.52 -8.43
CA ILE A 83 6.39 3.53 -7.73
C ILE A 83 5.61 2.80 -6.65
N THR A 84 4.76 3.51 -5.88
CA THR A 84 3.86 2.84 -4.94
C THR A 84 2.93 1.86 -5.64
N LEU A 85 2.33 2.24 -6.78
CA LEU A 85 1.43 1.37 -7.52
C LEU A 85 2.14 0.13 -8.06
N ILE A 86 3.35 0.28 -8.58
CA ILE A 86 4.16 -0.85 -9.08
C ILE A 86 4.44 -1.84 -7.95
N PHE A 87 4.95 -1.37 -6.81
CA PHE A 87 5.29 -2.26 -5.69
C PHE A 87 4.06 -2.86 -5.01
N LEU A 88 2.98 -2.09 -4.90
CA LEU A 88 1.71 -2.60 -4.42
C LEU A 88 1.18 -3.70 -5.35
N GLY A 89 1.22 -3.49 -6.67
CA GLY A 89 0.81 -4.48 -7.67
C GLY A 89 1.62 -5.76 -7.57
N LEU A 90 2.94 -5.67 -7.41
CA LEU A 90 3.80 -6.84 -7.20
C LEU A 90 3.47 -7.58 -5.90
N ALA A 91 3.20 -6.87 -4.81
CA ALA A 91 2.81 -7.48 -3.54
C ALA A 91 1.45 -8.17 -3.63
N ILE A 92 0.48 -7.58 -4.34
CA ILE A 92 -0.83 -8.18 -4.58
C ILE A 92 -0.68 -9.45 -5.41
N LEU A 93 0.09 -9.42 -6.50
CA LEU A 93 0.36 -10.61 -7.30
C LEU A 93 0.99 -11.71 -6.47
N LEU A 94 1.99 -11.38 -5.66
CA LEU A 94 2.65 -12.33 -4.77
C LEU A 94 1.64 -12.96 -3.79
N SER A 95 0.85 -12.12 -3.08
CA SER A 95 -0.16 -12.59 -2.13
C SER A 95 -1.27 -13.42 -2.78
N GLY A 96 -1.69 -13.05 -4.00
CA GLY A 96 -2.68 -13.77 -4.77
C GLY A 96 -2.18 -15.17 -5.16
N ILE A 97 -0.95 -15.26 -5.66
CA ILE A 97 -0.31 -16.56 -6.00
C ILE A 97 -0.19 -17.44 -4.76
N THR A 98 0.25 -16.91 -3.62
CA THR A 98 0.38 -17.72 -2.41
C THR A 98 -0.97 -18.20 -1.88
N GLN A 99 -2.01 -17.39 -2.02
CA GLN A 99 -3.37 -17.78 -1.65
C GLN A 99 -3.94 -18.85 -2.60
N THR A 100 -3.72 -18.74 -3.91
CA THR A 100 -4.19 -19.78 -4.85
C THR A 100 -3.51 -21.12 -4.59
N VAL A 101 -2.21 -21.11 -4.31
CA VAL A 101 -1.46 -22.32 -3.94
C VAL A 101 -1.99 -22.92 -2.63
N HIS A 102 -2.29 -22.09 -1.64
CA HIS A 102 -2.89 -22.55 -0.38
C HIS A 102 -4.23 -23.28 -0.60
N MET A 103 -5.12 -22.70 -1.41
CA MET A 103 -6.41 -23.32 -1.75
C MET A 103 -6.26 -24.65 -2.50
N LEU A 104 -5.28 -24.73 -3.42
CA LEU A 104 -4.99 -25.96 -4.15
C LEU A 104 -4.48 -27.08 -3.23
N ILE A 105 -3.68 -26.75 -2.22
CA ILE A 105 -3.19 -27.73 -1.23
C ILE A 105 -4.33 -28.23 -0.32
N GLN A 106 -5.24 -27.34 0.08
CA GLN A 106 -6.37 -27.69 0.95
C GLN A 106 -7.54 -28.38 0.20
N GLY A 107 -7.54 -28.37 -1.13
CA GLY A 107 -8.59 -28.97 -1.95
C GLY A 107 -9.91 -28.19 -1.97
N THR A 108 -9.94 -26.99 -1.38
CA THR A 108 -11.10 -26.10 -1.29
C THR A 108 -10.94 -24.94 -2.28
N PHE A 109 -11.01 -25.25 -3.58
CA PHE A 109 -10.91 -24.22 -4.62
C PHE A 109 -12.25 -23.49 -4.77
N ASP A 110 -12.33 -22.31 -4.17
CA ASP A 110 -13.45 -21.37 -4.36
C ASP A 110 -12.98 -20.14 -5.15
N LEU A 111 -13.49 -20.03 -6.37
CA LEU A 111 -13.15 -18.96 -7.31
C LEU A 111 -13.78 -17.63 -6.87
N GLU A 112 -14.98 -17.65 -6.29
CA GLU A 112 -15.65 -16.44 -5.83
C GLU A 112 -14.89 -15.78 -4.68
N PHE A 113 -14.48 -16.57 -3.70
CA PHE A 113 -13.69 -16.09 -2.58
C PHE A 113 -12.32 -15.53 -3.03
N LEU A 114 -11.67 -16.16 -4.01
CA LEU A 114 -10.42 -15.68 -4.59
C LEU A 114 -10.60 -14.30 -5.26
N ILE A 115 -11.67 -14.11 -6.04
CA ILE A 115 -11.96 -12.83 -6.70
C ILE A 115 -12.19 -11.73 -5.65
N VAL A 116 -13.02 -11.99 -4.65
CA VAL A 116 -13.30 -11.02 -3.57
C VAL A 116 -12.02 -10.61 -2.85
N LEU A 117 -11.18 -11.59 -2.52
CA LEU A 117 -9.90 -11.37 -1.86
C LEU A 117 -8.94 -10.54 -2.72
N LEU A 118 -8.80 -10.86 -4.00
CA LEU A 118 -7.92 -10.15 -4.93
C LEU A 118 -8.34 -8.69 -5.16
N VAL A 119 -9.62 -8.35 -4.97
CA VAL A 119 -10.11 -6.97 -5.03
C VAL A 119 -9.95 -6.22 -3.70
N LEU A 120 -10.17 -6.90 -2.58
CA LEU A 120 -10.09 -6.28 -1.26
C LEU A 120 -8.65 -5.90 -0.87
N LEU A 121 -7.68 -6.79 -1.15
CA LEU A 121 -6.27 -6.57 -0.85
C LEU A 121 -5.71 -5.24 -1.40
N PRO A 122 -5.97 -4.86 -2.67
CA PRO A 122 -5.60 -3.55 -3.20
C PRO A 122 -6.21 -2.38 -2.43
N VAL A 123 -7.47 -2.49 -2.03
CA VAL A 123 -8.18 -1.39 -1.35
C VAL A 123 -7.52 -1.11 0.00
N VAL A 124 -7.26 -2.15 0.79
CA VAL A 124 -6.55 -2.04 2.07
C VAL A 124 -5.14 -1.48 1.86
N GLY A 125 -4.44 -1.99 0.84
CA GLY A 125 -3.08 -1.57 0.52
C GLY A 125 -2.95 -0.12 0.04
N VAL A 126 -3.99 0.43 -0.60
CA VAL A 126 -4.03 1.82 -1.10
C VAL A 126 -4.36 2.84 -0.01
N ILE A 127 -5.06 2.46 1.06
CA ILE A 127 -5.42 3.38 2.15
C ILE A 127 -4.16 3.97 2.80
N CYS A 128 -3.20 3.13 3.16
CA CYS A 128 -1.94 3.55 3.78
C CYS A 128 -1.17 4.63 2.99
N PRO A 129 -0.79 4.41 1.71
CA PRO A 129 -0.07 5.40 0.93
C PRO A 129 -0.93 6.64 0.62
N SER A 130 -2.26 6.49 0.52
CA SER A 130 -3.17 7.60 0.21
C SER A 130 -3.21 8.67 1.29
N PHE A 131 -3.17 8.30 2.57
CA PHE A 131 -3.09 9.31 3.65
C PHE A 131 -1.67 9.77 3.92
N MET A 132 -0.71 8.88 3.74
CA MET A 132 0.67 9.10 4.13
C MET A 132 1.44 9.99 3.15
N LEU A 133 1.29 9.79 1.84
CA LEU A 133 1.99 10.59 0.83
C LEU A 133 1.67 12.09 0.92
N PRO A 134 0.39 12.53 0.99
CA PRO A 134 0.06 13.95 1.14
C PRO A 134 0.61 14.55 2.44
N ALA A 135 0.56 13.80 3.53
CA ALA A 135 1.07 14.24 4.82
C ALA A 135 2.59 14.44 4.79
N ILE A 136 3.33 13.54 4.15
CA ILE A 136 4.79 13.66 3.99
C ILE A 136 5.14 14.87 3.13
N PHE A 137 4.45 15.08 1.99
CA PHE A 137 4.72 16.25 1.15
C PHE A 137 4.43 17.57 1.88
N LYS A 138 3.37 17.62 2.70
CA LYS A 138 3.02 18.82 3.47
C LYS A 138 3.96 19.06 4.66
N TYR A 139 4.13 18.08 5.54
CA TYR A 139 4.77 18.27 6.85
C TYR A 139 6.19 17.71 6.97
N GLY A 140 6.72 17.07 5.91
CA GLY A 140 8.01 16.37 5.95
C GLY A 140 7.89 14.95 6.48
N VAL A 141 8.96 14.17 6.37
CA VAL A 141 8.95 12.73 6.69
C VAL A 141 8.65 12.44 8.16
N GLU A 142 9.23 13.19 9.10
CA GLU A 142 9.05 12.92 10.54
C GLU A 142 7.58 13.05 10.96
N LYS A 143 6.94 14.17 10.60
CA LYS A 143 5.52 14.40 10.89
C LYS A 143 4.62 13.51 10.05
N GLY A 144 5.03 13.15 8.83
CA GLY A 144 4.31 12.20 7.99
C GLY A 144 4.23 10.79 8.59
N ARG A 145 5.30 10.33 9.27
CA ARG A 145 5.30 9.04 9.99
C ARG A 145 4.34 9.04 11.18
N LEU A 146 4.23 10.16 11.90
CA LEU A 146 3.24 10.29 12.98
C LEU A 146 1.80 10.17 12.46
N VAL A 147 1.51 10.78 11.31
CA VAL A 147 0.21 10.63 10.65
C VAL A 147 -0.03 9.17 10.24
N PHE A 148 0.99 8.48 9.73
CA PHE A 148 0.88 7.05 9.40
C PHE A 148 0.52 6.20 10.63
N TYR A 149 1.21 6.39 11.77
CA TYR A 149 0.89 5.66 12.99
C TYR A 149 -0.54 5.97 13.48
N GLY A 150 -0.96 7.23 13.41
CA GLY A 150 -2.34 7.62 13.76
C GLY A 150 -3.39 6.95 12.88
N VAL A 151 -3.17 6.92 11.56
CA VAL A 151 -4.07 6.25 10.60
C VAL A 151 -4.11 4.75 10.84
N MET A 152 -2.97 4.11 11.13
CA MET A 152 -2.92 2.69 11.44
C MET A 152 -3.64 2.33 12.74
N ILE A 153 -3.46 3.12 13.80
CA ILE A 153 -4.19 2.92 15.06
C ILE A 153 -5.69 3.07 14.82
N PHE A 154 -6.11 4.12 14.09
CA PHE A 154 -7.51 4.33 13.75
C PHE A 154 -8.09 3.17 12.92
N LEU A 155 -7.36 2.70 11.91
CA LEU A 155 -7.79 1.62 11.05
C LEU A 155 -7.91 0.29 11.82
N CYS A 156 -6.92 -0.03 12.66
CA CYS A 156 -6.98 -1.21 13.55
C CYS A 156 -8.14 -1.11 14.54
N ALA A 157 -8.38 0.06 15.14
CA ALA A 157 -9.50 0.26 16.07
C ALA A 157 -10.86 0.11 15.35
N LEU A 158 -11.00 0.69 14.16
CA LEU A 158 -12.20 0.58 13.34
C LEU A 158 -12.47 -0.87 12.93
N LEU A 159 -11.43 -1.59 12.49
CA LEU A 159 -11.50 -3.01 12.17
C LEU A 159 -11.86 -3.87 13.40
N ALA A 160 -11.30 -3.57 14.57
CA ALA A 160 -11.62 -4.27 15.82
C ALA A 160 -13.07 -4.04 16.26
N VAL A 161 -13.59 -2.81 16.14
CA VAL A 161 -14.99 -2.48 16.46
C VAL A 161 -15.95 -3.16 15.48
N LEU A 162 -15.64 -3.14 14.17
CA LEU A 162 -16.44 -3.86 13.18
C LEU A 162 -16.44 -5.37 13.43
N GLY A 163 -15.28 -5.94 13.79
CA GLY A 163 -15.17 -7.35 14.18
C GLY A 163 -15.91 -7.69 15.49
N ALA A 164 -16.06 -6.74 16.41
CA ALA A 164 -16.82 -6.93 17.64
C ALA A 164 -18.35 -6.85 17.43
N ILE A 165 -18.80 -6.04 16.47
CA ILE A 165 -20.22 -5.89 16.11
C ILE A 165 -20.71 -7.09 15.26
N GLY A 166 -19.85 -7.67 14.41
CA GLY A 166 -20.12 -8.89 13.66
C GLY A 166 -19.82 -10.15 14.48
N SER A 167 -20.76 -10.57 15.33
CA SER A 167 -20.82 -11.86 16.07
C SER A 167 -19.54 -12.72 16.14
N VAL A 168 -18.97 -12.74 17.35
CA VAL A 168 -17.96 -13.55 18.06
C VAL A 168 -17.52 -14.95 17.55
N ASN A 169 -17.94 -15.49 16.40
CA ASN A 169 -17.51 -16.84 15.95
C ASN A 169 -16.56 -16.87 14.73
N ASP A 170 -16.64 -15.91 13.78
CA ASP A 170 -15.79 -15.93 12.57
C ASP A 170 -14.92 -14.67 12.38
N GLY A 171 -15.10 -13.62 13.19
CA GLY A 171 -14.36 -12.35 13.09
C GLY A 171 -14.47 -11.65 11.72
N LEU A 172 -13.55 -10.72 11.45
CA LEU A 172 -13.33 -10.12 10.11
C LEU A 172 -13.30 -11.15 8.95
N PRO A 173 -12.67 -12.33 9.11
CA PRO A 173 -12.65 -13.39 8.10
C PRO A 173 -14.02 -13.90 7.65
N GLY A 174 -15.06 -13.85 8.49
CA GLY A 174 -16.42 -14.26 8.14
C GLY A 174 -17.21 -13.19 7.35
N LEU A 175 -16.79 -11.93 7.43
CA LEU A 175 -17.45 -10.84 6.69
C LEU A 175 -17.07 -10.86 5.21
N PHE A 176 -15.84 -11.23 4.87
CA PHE A 176 -15.36 -11.18 3.48
C PHE A 176 -16.02 -12.19 2.53
N PRO A 177 -16.27 -13.46 2.90
CA PRO A 177 -17.03 -14.41 2.08
C PRO A 177 -18.51 -14.01 1.94
N SER A 178 -19.06 -13.28 2.91
CA SER A 178 -20.45 -12.80 2.88
C SER A 178 -20.66 -11.53 2.05
N LEU A 179 -19.57 -10.88 1.60
CA LEU A 179 -19.64 -9.73 0.69
C LEU A 179 -20.10 -10.21 -0.67
N GLN A 180 -21.37 -9.99 -0.95
CA GLN A 180 -21.95 -10.27 -2.24
C GLN A 180 -21.19 -9.52 -3.37
N LEU A 181 -21.00 -10.19 -4.50
CA LEU A 181 -20.14 -9.75 -5.62
C LEU A 181 -20.46 -8.36 -6.20
N TRP A 182 -21.71 -7.92 -6.17
CA TRP A 182 -22.15 -6.56 -6.56
C TRP A 182 -21.53 -5.41 -5.75
N ILE A 183 -21.07 -5.63 -4.52
CA ILE A 183 -20.46 -4.59 -3.66
C ILE A 183 -18.97 -4.37 -4.00
N VAL A 184 -18.32 -5.41 -4.53
CA VAL A 184 -16.89 -5.43 -4.90
C VAL A 184 -16.45 -4.27 -5.81
N PRO A 185 -17.12 -3.97 -6.94
CA PRO A 185 -16.73 -2.84 -7.79
C PRO A 185 -16.89 -1.47 -7.12
N LEU A 186 -17.84 -1.33 -6.20
CA LEU A 186 -18.06 -0.09 -5.46
C LEU A 186 -16.90 0.20 -4.49
N ILE A 187 -16.42 -0.83 -3.78
CA ILE A 187 -15.26 -0.72 -2.88
C ILE A 187 -13.99 -0.37 -3.67
N LEU A 188 -13.77 -1.02 -4.82
CA LEU A 188 -12.64 -0.72 -5.71
C LEU A 188 -12.73 0.72 -6.21
N GLY A 189 -13.92 1.17 -6.63
CA GLY A 189 -14.19 2.56 -7.02
C GLY A 189 -13.83 3.57 -5.93
N ILE A 190 -14.21 3.31 -4.68
CA ILE A 190 -13.84 4.15 -3.54
C ILE A 190 -12.31 4.20 -3.36
N GLY A 191 -11.62 3.06 -3.45
CA GLY A 191 -10.16 3.00 -3.36
C GLY A 191 -9.46 3.84 -4.44
N VAL A 192 -9.95 3.79 -5.68
CA VAL A 192 -9.42 4.59 -6.79
C VAL A 192 -9.67 6.08 -6.57
N VAL A 193 -10.87 6.47 -6.13
CA VAL A 193 -11.20 7.87 -5.81
C VAL A 193 -10.32 8.40 -4.67
N LEU A 194 -10.05 7.59 -3.65
CA LEU A 194 -9.13 7.94 -2.57
C LEU A 194 -7.70 8.15 -3.08
N LEU A 195 -7.21 7.31 -3.99
CA LEU A 195 -5.88 7.46 -4.56
C LEU A 195 -5.77 8.71 -5.44
N ILE A 196 -6.77 8.97 -6.30
CA ILE A 196 -6.80 10.16 -7.17
C ILE A 196 -6.87 11.43 -6.32
N SER A 197 -7.76 11.48 -5.33
CA SER A 197 -7.86 12.63 -4.42
C SER A 197 -6.57 12.86 -3.64
N SER A 198 -5.95 11.78 -3.13
CA SER A 198 -4.62 11.83 -2.51
C SER A 198 -3.56 12.40 -3.45
N TRP A 199 -3.52 11.94 -4.69
CA TRP A 199 -2.53 12.40 -5.67
C TRP A 199 -2.71 13.88 -5.99
N LEU A 200 -3.95 14.35 -6.20
CA LEU A 200 -4.25 15.76 -6.43
C LEU A 200 -3.89 16.64 -5.22
N LEU A 201 -4.17 16.17 -4.00
CA LEU A 201 -3.78 16.86 -2.77
C LEU A 201 -2.27 16.96 -2.61
N SER A 202 -1.53 15.87 -2.90
CA SER A 202 -0.06 15.87 -2.89
C SER A 202 0.53 16.85 -3.90
N ILE A 203 -0.04 16.93 -5.11
CA ILE A 203 0.39 17.91 -6.12
C ILE A 203 0.15 19.33 -5.60
N ARG A 204 -1.03 19.61 -5.02
CA ARG A 204 -1.34 20.93 -4.45
C ARG A 204 -0.35 21.29 -3.35
N PHE A 205 -0.17 20.43 -2.34
CA PHE A 205 0.73 20.71 -1.23
C PHE A 205 2.19 20.90 -1.67
N TYR A 206 2.66 20.11 -2.64
CA TYR A 206 4.02 20.26 -3.15
C TYR A 206 4.20 21.51 -4.03
N SER A 207 3.14 21.99 -4.69
CA SER A 207 3.17 23.26 -5.43
C SER A 207 3.15 24.49 -4.51
N THR A 208 2.47 24.41 -3.36
CA THR A 208 2.38 25.48 -2.36
C THR A 208 3.59 25.57 -1.43
N LYS A 209 4.35 24.47 -1.28
CA LYS A 209 5.71 24.50 -0.70
C LYS A 209 6.63 25.21 -1.71
N GLU A 210 6.68 26.53 -1.54
CA GLU A 210 7.60 27.56 -2.03
C GLU A 210 8.51 27.18 -3.22
N GLY A 211 8.43 27.99 -4.27
CA GLY A 211 9.66 28.53 -4.87
C GLY A 211 10.06 29.78 -4.10
#